data_AF-A0ABC8A676-F1
#
_entry.id   AF-A0ABC8A676-F1
#
_cell.length_a   1.000
_cell.length_b   1.000
_cell.length_c   1.000
_cell.angle_alpha   90.00
_cell.angle_beta   90.00
_cell.angle_gamma   90.00
#
_symmetry.space_group_name_H-M   'P 1'
#
loop_
_entity.id
_entity.type
_entity.pdbx_description
1 polymer ?
#
loop_
_entity_poly.entity_id
_entity_poly.type
_entity_poly.pdbx_seq_one_letter_code
_entity_poly.pdbx_strand_id
1 'polypeptide(L)' 'MYIILTFLNNYRFKHFLQKEKQYDAERVDVRRKLINQAYDERFGTKDFRHNVCFYSVKEEQNLETDFVKKLYQKGENND' A
#
# COMPACT_ATOMS: atom_id res chain seq x y z
N MET A 1 -20.75 -26.98 -18.52
CA MET A 1 -19.89 -26.89 -17.31
C MET A 1 -19.32 -25.47 -17.13
N TYR A 2 -18.65 -24.90 -18.14
CA TYR A 2 -18.10 -23.53 -18.08
C TYR A 2 -19.14 -22.42 -17.82
N ILE A 3 -20.30 -22.48 -18.47
CA ILE A 3 -21.35 -21.45 -18.36
C ILE A 3 -21.85 -21.32 -16.90
N ILE A 4 -22.01 -22.45 -16.19
CA ILE A 4 -22.46 -22.48 -14.80
C ILE A 4 -21.39 -21.85 -13.88
N LEU A 5 -20.11 -22.17 -14.09
CA LEU A 5 -19.00 -21.57 -13.35
C LEU A 5 -18.91 -20.05 -13.55
N THR A 6 -19.21 -19.57 -14.76
CA THR A 6 -19.27 -18.13 -15.05
C THR A 6 -20.42 -17.45 -14.30
N PHE A 7 -21.61 -18.04 -14.26
CA PHE A 7 -22.73 -17.50 -13.47
C PHE A 7 -22.42 -17.47 -11.98
N LEU A 8 -21.83 -18.53 -11.42
CA LEU A 8 -21.43 -18.60 -10.02
C LEU A 8 -20.33 -17.58 -9.68
N ASN A 9 -19.35 -17.38 -10.57
CA ASN A 9 -18.33 -16.35 -10.42
C ASN A 9 -18.93 -14.95 -10.45
N ASN A 10 -19.79 -14.65 -11.42
CA ASN A 10 -20.42 -13.34 -11.55
C ASN A 10 -21.32 -13.03 -10.33
N TYR A 11 -22.03 -14.03 -9.82
CA TYR A 11 -22.81 -13.89 -8.59
C TYR A 11 -21.92 -13.61 -7.37
N ARG A 12 -20.88 -14.42 -7.15
CA ARG A 12 -19.92 -14.22 -6.05
C ARG A 12 -19.21 -12.87 -6.15
N PHE A 13 -18.83 -12.44 -7.35
CA PHE A 13 -18.21 -11.14 -7.58
C PHE A 13 -19.14 -9.98 -7.20
N LYS A 14 -20.38 -10.00 -7.71
CA LYS A 14 -21.38 -8.95 -7.46
C LYS A 14 -21.83 -8.88 -5.99
N HIS A 15 -21.94 -10.02 -5.32
CA HIS A 15 -22.53 -10.08 -3.98
C HIS A 15 -21.51 -10.07 -2.84
N PHE A 16 -20.28 -10.54 -3.06
CA PHE A 16 -19.28 -10.70 -2.00
C PHE A 16 -18.05 -9.81 -2.23
N LEU A 17 -17.38 -9.99 -3.37
CA LEU A 17 -16.11 -9.31 -3.64
C LEU A 17 -16.24 -7.78 -3.79
N GLN A 18 -17.37 -7.28 -4.29
CA GLN A 18 -17.62 -5.84 -4.40
C GLN A 18 -18.10 -5.19 -3.09
N LYS A 19 -18.65 -5.96 -2.15
CA LYS A 19 -19.31 -5.41 -0.96
C LYS A 19 -18.43 -5.44 0.28
N GLU A 20 -17.58 -6.43 0.41
CA GLU A 20 -16.75 -6.62 1.62
C GLU A 20 -15.28 -6.35 1.33
N LYS A 21 -14.64 -5.56 2.20
CA LYS A 21 -13.18 -5.39 2.19
C LYS A 21 -12.55 -6.76 2.45
N GLN A 22 -11.96 -7.36 1.42
CA GLN A 22 -11.26 -8.65 1.50
C GLN A 22 -9.87 -8.52 2.16
N TYR A 23 -9.44 -7.30 2.46
CA TYR A 23 -8.16 -7.02 3.09
C TYR A 23 -8.37 -6.56 4.52
N ASP A 24 -7.38 -6.86 5.36
CA ASP A 24 -7.30 -6.36 6.73
C ASP A 24 -7.09 -4.84 6.71
N ALA A 25 -8.15 -4.10 7.05
CA ALA A 25 -8.16 -2.65 7.00
C ALA A 25 -7.23 -2.03 8.05
N GLU A 26 -7.14 -2.62 9.24
CA GLU A 26 -6.28 -2.12 10.33
C GLU A 26 -4.81 -2.26 9.93
N ARG A 27 -4.43 -3.44 9.42
CA ARG A 27 -3.08 -3.68 8.93
C ARG A 27 -2.70 -2.75 7.77
N VAL A 28 -3.64 -2.46 6.86
CA VAL A 28 -3.42 -1.50 5.77
C VAL A 28 -3.19 -0.09 6.31
N ASP A 29 -3.92 0.34 7.33
CA ASP A 29 -3.77 1.66 7.91
C ASP A 29 -2.45 1.82 8.69
N VAL A 30 -2.00 0.78 9.41
CA VAL A 30 -0.67 0.76 10.05
C VAL A 30 0.43 0.88 9.00
N ARG A 31 0.37 0.06 7.94
CA ARG A 31 1.35 0.11 6.84
C ARG A 31 1.36 1.46 6.13
N ARG A 32 0.18 2.09 5.96
CA ARG A 32 0.07 3.43 5.39
C ARG A 32 0.75 4.48 6.26
N LYS A 33 0.63 4.40 7.59
CA LYS A 33 1.32 5.32 8.50
C LYS A 33 2.84 5.16 8.41
N LEU A 34 3.34 3.92 8.43
CA LEU A 34 4.77 3.62 8.36
C LEU A 34 5.41 4.14 7.08
N ILE A 35 4.78 3.89 5.93
CA ILE A 35 5.34 4.33 4.64
C ILE A 35 5.29 5.85 4.49
N ASN A 36 4.22 6.49 4.96
CA ASN A 36 4.11 7.96 4.93
C ASN A 36 5.19 8.59 5.82
N GLN A 37 5.38 8.08 7.04
CA GLN A 37 6.43 8.58 7.92
C GLN A 37 7.82 8.41 7.29
N ALA A 38 8.12 7.23 6.76
CA ALA A 38 9.42 6.95 6.15
C ALA A 38 9.68 7.81 4.90
N TYR A 39 8.63 8.16 4.15
CA TYR A 39 8.73 9.09 3.02
C TYR A 39 8.84 10.54 3.45
N ASP A 40 8.16 10.95 4.53
CA ASP A 40 8.28 12.30 5.06
C ASP A 40 9.70 12.56 5.60
N GLU A 41 10.31 11.56 6.23
CA GLU A 41 11.71 11.60 6.67
C GLU A 41 12.70 11.69 5.50
N ARG A 42 12.48 10.93 4.42
CA ARG A 42 13.43 10.88 3.28
C ARG A 42 13.25 12.00 2.27
N PHE A 43 12.01 12.34 1.94
CA PHE A 43 11.65 13.16 0.78
C PHE A 43 10.92 14.46 1.17
N GLY A 44 10.77 14.74 2.46
CA GLY A 44 10.00 15.87 2.97
C GLY A 44 8.50 15.60 2.98
N THR A 45 7.70 16.52 3.52
CA THR A 45 6.27 16.32 3.80
C THR A 45 5.45 15.97 2.54
N LYS A 46 4.33 15.28 2.74
CA LYS A 46 3.38 14.97 1.67
C LYS A 46 3.01 16.22 0.83
N ASP A 47 2.72 17.34 1.48
CA ASP A 47 2.32 18.56 0.81
C ASP A 47 3.44 19.12 -0.08
N PHE A 48 4.70 19.09 0.39
CA PHE A 48 5.84 19.46 -0.43
C PHE A 48 5.93 18.59 -1.69
N ARG A 49 5.82 17.27 -1.55
CA ARG A 49 5.89 16.33 -2.68
C ARG A 49 4.80 16.52 -3.72
N HIS A 50 3.60 16.98 -3.33
CA HIS A 50 2.49 17.20 -4.25
C HIS A 50 2.53 18.56 -4.96
N ASN A 51 3.26 19.53 -4.41
CA ASN A 51 3.32 20.90 -4.94
C ASN A 51 4.57 21.18 -5.78
N VAL A 52 5.57 20.30 -5.77
CA VAL A 52 6.82 20.49 -6.50
C VAL A 52 6.76 19.80 -7.86
N CYS A 53 6.99 20.55 -8.93
CA CYS A 53 7.01 20.01 -10.31
C CYS A 53 8.31 19.30 -10.67
N PHE A 54 9.42 19.61 -9.99
CA PHE A 54 10.72 18.99 -10.25
C PHE A 54 11.48 18.75 -8.95
N TYR A 55 11.88 17.50 -8.73
CA TYR A 55 12.65 17.08 -7.57
C TYR A 55 13.82 16.21 -8.02
N SER A 56 15.03 16.55 -7.58
CA SER A 56 16.23 15.75 -7.82
C SER A 56 16.51 14.88 -6.61
N VAL A 57 16.50 13.56 -6.80
CA VAL A 57 16.76 12.57 -5.76
C VAL A 57 18.27 12.38 -5.62
N LYS A 58 18.81 12.62 -4.43
CA LYS A 58 20.21 12.32 -4.15
C LYS A 58 20.41 10.80 -4.01
N GLU A 59 21.62 10.31 -4.27
CA GLU A 59 21.92 8.88 -4.20
C GLU A 59 21.60 8.28 -2.82
N GLU A 60 21.81 9.03 -1.74
CA GLU A 60 21.53 8.57 -0.37
C GLU A 60 20.02 8.44 -0.07
N GLN A 61 19.18 9.08 -0.89
CA GLN A 61 17.73 9.01 -0.78
C GLN A 61 17.13 7.85 -1.58
N ASN A 62 17.95 7.12 -2.34
CA ASN A 62 17.49 5.98 -3.12
C ASN A 62 16.93 4.87 -2.23
N LEU A 63 15.94 4.14 -2.75
CA LEU A 63 15.28 3.07 -2.01
C LEU A 63 16.04 1.76 -2.25
N GLU A 64 16.41 1.07 -1.17
CA GLU A 64 16.89 -0.32 -1.27
C GLU A 64 15.80 -1.23 -1.85
N THR A 65 16.20 -2.29 -2.57
CA THR A 65 15.28 -3.26 -3.19
C THR A 65 14.21 -3.79 -2.23
N ASP A 66 14.60 -4.08 -0.99
CA ASP A 66 13.72 -4.65 0.03
C ASP A 66 13.20 -3.60 1.03
N PHE A 67 13.34 -2.31 0.75
CA PHE A 67 13.01 -1.22 1.68
C PHE A 67 11.59 -1.36 2.27
N VAL A 68 10.57 -1.51 1.40
CA VAL A 68 9.17 -1.60 1.83
C VAL A 68 8.92 -2.86 2.65
N LYS A 69 9.53 -3.99 2.26
CA LYS A 69 9.40 -5.26 2.98
C LYS A 69 10.00 -5.18 4.38
N LYS A 70 11.22 -4.64 4.50
CA LYS A 70 11.89 -4.39 5.79
C LYS A 70 11.09 -3.42 6.66
N LEU A 71 10.52 -2.36 6.06
CA LEU A 71 9.71 -1.37 6.76
C LEU A 71 8.46 -2.00 7.40
N TYR A 72 7.73 -2.82 6.64
CA TYR A 72 6.55 -3.49 7.16
C TYR A 72 6.89 -4.58 8.18
N GLN A 73 7.96 -5.35 7.98
CA GLN A 73 8.43 -6.29 8.98
C GLN A 73 8.80 -5.59 10.30
N LYS A 74 9.46 -4.44 10.23
CA LYS A 74 9.78 -3.64 11.42
C LYS A 74 8.51 -3.15 12.11
N GLY A 75 7.51 -2.70 11.36
CA GLY A 75 6.22 -2.30 11.92
C GLY A 75 5.49 -3.44 12.62
N GLU A 76 5.35 -4.57 11.93
CA GLU A 76 4.59 -5.74 12.41
C GLU A 76 5.29 -6.49 13.57
N ASN A 77 6.60 -6.31 13.76
CA ASN A 77 7.34 -6.89 14.89
C ASN A 77 7.34 -5.98 16.15
N ASN A 78 6.82 -4.76 16.06
CA ASN A 78 6.75 -3.80 17.18
C ASN A 78 5.32 -3.64 17.74
N ASP A 79 4.34 -4.35 17.16
CA ASP A 79 2.98 -4.52 17.68
C ASP A 79 2.88 -5.84 18.48
#